data_AF-A0A973D3Q8-F1
#
_entry.id   AF-A0A973D3Q8-F1
#
_cell.length_a   1.000
_cell.length_b   1.000
_cell.length_c   1.000
_cell.angle_alpha   90.00
_cell.angle_beta   90.00
_cell.angle_gamma   90.00
#
_symmetry.space_group_name_H-M   'P 1'
#
loop_
_entity.id
_entity.type
_entity.pdbx_description
1 polymer ?
#
loop_
_entity_poly.entity_id
_entity_poly.type
_entity_poly.pdbx_seq_one_letter_code
_entity_poly.pdbx_strand_id
1 'polypeptide(L)'
;MRSSCFLMLLTISVATLAPGAGGKPILSMDSSHLPMLVADDFDSIKVGDRVRVTLRRGGKYEGEVVEKVGQVISVKHKFGTARIDRSDVLTWERFKTIAEQFAERAEQCKTAEQWCDLADWATEQDEGSLAEQAWRKATELEPSNKRARDALGEVIHEGKWMPIEEAMRAQGMELYGGEWLTPEEIEARQEEESVARRTESLKGRDAYIEELRGRDWATIDPIISPHYILYCNSTLENARYYSDVMEALYRSYDKVFKETAWPRKYKKGPRSEVYIHANHQQFMDWTGNGPGIGGFYNMLRQDVTAYHGSFGTTGSTEEVLAHEGTHQFEGMIFKSLPSLPIWFVEGLAVYFGDGSDISRRKIGINEIPRDRLVGLKQAIEDGNYCDIRKLLRVPHARFGGFFYGHAWGVLYWCLYGHEHGAWTKKDNTGVKIMTDWGLHCQKLEGPCNYEQEAQFFEGLITMHTGKSIEEWETDYKEWILGLPVKEIGRKRGRVFSSEELKMEITKPAGWRWQKLGDLHSDEVVSSISGGSSKKRISTYCWPNWQHAELSEEYARSLLNNIFRDMVFIEEIESKQMGGNPMVVAVFDGKRVIGQGANNEPELGSQKRFAIGFFGSPDKIYGNVLECDADEFE
;
A
#
# COMPACT_ATOMS: atom_id res chain seq x y z
N MET A 1 23.75 -23.84 28.68
CA MET A 1 22.80 -24.15 27.59
C MET A 1 21.45 -23.45 27.84
N ARG A 2 21.38 -22.11 27.70
CA ARG A 2 20.13 -21.33 27.72
C ARG A 2 20.40 -19.96 27.05
N SER A 3 20.50 -19.94 25.72
CA SER A 3 20.83 -18.69 24.97
C SER A 3 20.10 -18.56 23.62
N SER A 4 19.03 -19.33 23.38
CA SER A 4 18.37 -19.37 22.05
C SER A 4 16.87 -19.13 22.07
N CYS A 5 16.28 -18.74 23.20
CA CYS A 5 14.81 -18.64 23.33
C CYS A 5 14.21 -17.27 22.97
N PHE A 6 15.02 -16.21 22.79
CA PHE A 6 14.51 -14.89 22.44
C PHE A 6 13.80 -14.89 21.07
N LEU A 7 14.18 -15.77 20.13
CA LEU A 7 13.83 -15.60 18.72
C LEU A 7 13.03 -16.69 18.01
N MET A 8 12.76 -17.86 18.61
CA MET A 8 11.97 -18.88 17.90
C MET A 8 10.48 -18.48 17.71
N LEU A 9 10.08 -17.31 18.21
CA LEU A 9 8.68 -16.90 18.38
C LEU A 9 8.32 -15.58 17.70
N LEU A 10 9.31 -14.71 17.44
CA LEU A 10 9.13 -13.50 16.62
C LEU A 10 9.13 -13.79 15.11
N THR A 11 9.52 -15.01 14.70
CA THR A 11 9.68 -15.41 13.28
C THR A 11 8.56 -16.31 12.73
N ILE A 12 7.38 -16.41 13.37
CA ILE A 12 6.30 -17.29 12.86
C ILE A 12 5.52 -16.58 11.75
N SER A 13 5.95 -16.78 10.50
CA SER A 13 5.12 -16.56 9.33
C SER A 13 4.05 -17.66 9.22
N VAL A 14 2.78 -17.28 9.06
CA VAL A 14 1.68 -18.20 8.76
C VAL A 14 1.74 -18.56 7.27
N ALA A 15 2.22 -19.76 6.94
CA ALA A 15 2.13 -20.33 5.60
C ALA A 15 0.90 -21.24 5.50
N THR A 16 -0.04 -20.86 4.64
CA THR A 16 -1.18 -21.69 4.22
C THR A 16 -0.73 -22.82 3.30
N LEU A 17 -0.89 -24.07 3.73
CA LEU A 17 -0.68 -25.28 2.92
C LEU A 17 -2.01 -25.72 2.29
N ALA A 18 -2.02 -25.92 0.97
CA ALA A 18 -3.08 -26.63 0.24
C ALA A 18 -2.51 -27.95 -0.32
N PRO A 19 -3.19 -29.11 -0.14
CA PRO A 19 -2.79 -30.37 -0.76
C PRO A 19 -3.66 -30.68 -1.99
N GLY A 20 -3.06 -31.32 -3.01
CA GLY A 20 -3.79 -31.85 -4.15
C GLY A 20 -2.96 -32.86 -4.94
N ALA A 21 -3.27 -34.14 -4.77
CA ALA A 21 -2.57 -35.29 -5.34
C ALA A 21 -3.29 -35.85 -6.57
N GLY A 22 -2.51 -36.42 -7.50
CA GLY A 22 -2.79 -37.74 -8.08
C GLY A 22 -3.55 -37.84 -9.42
N GLY A 23 -2.97 -38.63 -10.35
CA GLY A 23 -3.74 -39.53 -11.22
C GLY A 23 -3.67 -39.31 -12.73
N LYS A 24 -2.93 -40.19 -13.44
CA LYS A 24 -3.28 -40.62 -14.83
C LYS A 24 -3.99 -41.98 -14.75
N PRO A 25 -4.76 -42.37 -15.78
CA PRO A 25 -4.17 -43.35 -16.70
C PRO A 25 -4.51 -43.17 -18.19
N ILE A 26 -3.71 -43.88 -18.98
CA ILE A 26 -3.69 -44.01 -20.44
C ILE A 26 -4.68 -45.10 -20.87
N LEU A 27 -5.33 -44.93 -22.03
CA LEU A 27 -6.08 -45.97 -22.72
C LEU A 27 -5.51 -46.25 -24.13
N SER A 28 -5.83 -47.47 -24.56
CA SER A 28 -5.21 -48.39 -25.51
C SER A 28 -5.02 -47.96 -26.97
N MET A 29 -4.04 -48.65 -27.58
CA MET A 29 -3.80 -48.82 -29.01
C MET A 29 -5.02 -49.36 -29.77
N ASP A 30 -5.13 -48.99 -31.05
CA ASP A 30 -5.56 -49.94 -32.07
C ASP A 30 -4.74 -49.77 -33.36
N SER A 31 -4.51 -50.88 -34.03
CA SER A 31 -3.53 -51.09 -35.10
C SER A 31 -4.22 -51.40 -36.43
N SER A 32 -3.78 -50.82 -37.55
CA SER A 32 -3.94 -51.47 -38.85
C SER A 32 -2.99 -50.91 -39.93
N HIS A 33 -2.18 -51.85 -40.44
CA HIS A 33 -1.80 -52.08 -41.84
C HIS A 33 -0.85 -51.16 -42.64
N LEU A 34 0.31 -51.79 -42.89
CA LEU A 34 1.05 -52.00 -44.15
C LEU A 34 2.16 -51.00 -44.56
N PRO A 35 3.41 -51.49 -44.78
CA PRO A 35 4.57 -50.67 -45.08
C PRO A 35 4.68 -50.40 -46.58
N MET A 36 4.43 -49.17 -46.99
CA MET A 36 4.83 -48.68 -48.31
C MET A 36 6.23 -48.09 -48.18
N LEU A 37 7.21 -48.74 -48.80
CA LEU A 37 8.56 -48.20 -48.99
C LEU A 37 8.47 -46.92 -49.83
N VAL A 38 8.34 -45.77 -49.16
CA VAL A 38 8.47 -44.45 -49.77
C VAL A 38 9.97 -44.15 -49.85
N ALA A 39 10.42 -43.75 -51.04
CA ALA A 39 11.78 -43.29 -51.28
C ALA A 39 12.18 -42.27 -50.20
N ASP A 40 13.32 -42.51 -49.55
CA ASP A 40 13.72 -41.79 -48.34
C ASP A 40 14.32 -40.43 -48.71
N ASP A 41 13.46 -39.49 -49.11
CA ASP A 41 13.80 -38.10 -49.47
C ASP A 41 13.99 -37.22 -48.22
N PHE A 42 14.64 -37.75 -47.19
CA PHE A 42 14.89 -37.02 -45.94
C PHE A 42 15.70 -35.72 -46.17
N ASP A 43 16.43 -35.67 -47.29
CA ASP A 43 17.15 -34.49 -47.75
C ASP A 43 16.22 -33.34 -48.18
N SER A 44 14.96 -33.60 -48.55
CA SER A 44 14.01 -32.55 -48.93
C SER A 44 13.37 -31.81 -47.76
N ILE A 45 13.52 -32.30 -46.53
CA ILE A 45 13.06 -31.59 -45.32
C ILE A 45 13.78 -30.24 -45.22
N LYS A 46 13.02 -29.15 -45.08
CA LYS A 46 13.56 -27.80 -44.88
C LYS A 46 13.26 -27.29 -43.47
N VAL A 47 14.05 -26.30 -43.04
CA VAL A 47 13.72 -25.54 -41.83
C VAL A 47 12.38 -24.82 -42.05
N GLY A 48 11.47 -24.94 -41.08
CA GLY A 48 10.08 -24.48 -41.15
C GLY A 48 9.06 -25.57 -41.53
N ASP A 49 9.50 -26.72 -42.05
CA ASP A 49 8.58 -27.83 -42.35
C ASP A 49 8.02 -28.43 -41.05
N ARG A 50 6.73 -28.77 -41.04
CA ARG A 50 6.15 -29.59 -39.98
C ARG A 50 6.18 -31.06 -40.37
N VAL A 51 6.82 -31.86 -39.52
CA VAL A 51 7.07 -33.27 -39.77
C VAL A 51 6.56 -34.13 -38.63
N ARG A 52 6.07 -35.33 -38.98
CA ARG A 52 5.84 -36.41 -38.04
C ARG A 52 6.86 -37.50 -38.31
N VAL A 53 7.74 -37.73 -37.35
CA VAL A 53 8.86 -38.67 -37.46
C VAL A 53 8.67 -39.81 -36.48
N THR A 54 8.75 -41.04 -36.96
CA THR A 54 8.77 -42.26 -36.14
C THR A 54 10.19 -42.82 -36.12
N LEU A 55 10.76 -42.98 -34.92
CA LEU A 55 12.08 -43.56 -34.73
C LEU A 55 12.05 -45.08 -34.72
N ARG A 56 13.16 -45.71 -35.10
CA ARG A 56 13.37 -47.17 -35.04
C ARG A 56 13.23 -47.73 -33.62
N ARG A 57 13.50 -46.90 -32.61
CA ARG A 57 13.34 -47.23 -31.18
C ARG A 57 11.92 -46.99 -30.63
N GLY A 58 10.95 -46.71 -31.51
CA GLY A 58 9.52 -46.58 -31.17
C GLY A 58 9.04 -45.17 -30.78
N GLY A 59 9.95 -44.22 -30.58
CA GLY A 59 9.58 -42.83 -30.27
C GLY A 59 8.95 -42.11 -31.46
N LYS A 60 7.95 -41.25 -31.21
CA LYS A 60 7.31 -40.41 -32.23
C LYS A 60 7.47 -38.94 -31.87
N TYR A 61 7.89 -38.15 -32.85
CA TYR A 61 8.01 -36.70 -32.72
C TYR A 61 7.13 -36.03 -33.77
N GLU A 62 6.34 -35.06 -33.32
CA GLU A 62 5.50 -34.23 -34.18
C GLU A 62 5.78 -32.77 -33.82
N GLY A 63 6.19 -32.00 -34.82
CA GLY A 63 6.59 -30.62 -34.59
C GLY A 63 7.22 -29.97 -35.82
N GLU A 64 7.73 -28.77 -35.61
CA GLU A 64 8.35 -27.95 -36.64
C GLU A 64 9.87 -28.14 -36.65
N VAL A 65 10.44 -28.28 -37.84
CA VAL A 65 11.89 -28.38 -38.01
C VAL A 65 12.50 -26.98 -37.84
N VAL A 66 13.18 -26.75 -36.71
CA VAL A 66 13.81 -25.45 -36.41
C VAL A 66 15.26 -25.37 -36.85
N GLU A 67 15.88 -26.52 -37.15
CA GLU A 67 17.27 -26.59 -37.61
C GLU A 67 17.48 -27.85 -38.43
N LYS A 68 18.31 -27.77 -39.48
CA LYS A 68 18.79 -28.93 -40.25
C LYS A 68 20.27 -28.77 -40.54
N VAL A 69 21.07 -29.74 -40.10
CA VAL A 69 22.52 -29.78 -40.31
C VAL A 69 22.87 -31.16 -40.87
N GLY A 70 23.13 -31.22 -42.18
CA GLY A 70 23.36 -32.48 -42.89
C GLY A 70 22.18 -33.43 -42.75
N GLN A 71 22.42 -34.62 -42.18
CA GLN A 71 21.45 -35.68 -41.96
C GLN A 71 20.74 -35.60 -40.59
N VAL A 72 20.88 -34.47 -39.88
CA VAL A 72 20.28 -34.27 -38.55
C VAL A 72 19.30 -33.10 -38.60
N ILE A 73 18.10 -33.31 -38.06
CA ILE A 73 17.06 -32.28 -37.90
C ILE A 73 16.77 -32.05 -36.42
N SER A 74 16.46 -30.80 -36.05
CA SER A 74 15.97 -30.43 -34.73
C SER A 74 14.48 -30.11 -34.85
N VAL A 75 13.63 -30.90 -34.20
CA VAL A 75 12.17 -30.76 -34.24
C VAL A 75 11.68 -30.14 -32.93
N LYS A 76 11.10 -28.94 -33.01
CA LYS A 76 10.45 -28.26 -31.88
C LYS A 76 9.04 -28.82 -31.70
N HIS A 77 8.80 -29.44 -30.57
CA HIS A 77 7.51 -30.01 -30.17
C HIS A 77 7.06 -29.45 -28.82
N LYS A 78 5.85 -29.83 -28.38
CA LYS A 78 5.21 -29.30 -27.16
C LYS A 78 5.98 -29.47 -25.84
N PHE A 79 7.04 -30.28 -25.79
CA PHE A 79 7.84 -30.52 -24.58
C PHE A 79 9.32 -30.12 -24.73
N GLY A 80 9.69 -29.41 -25.81
CA GLY A 80 11.06 -28.99 -26.07
C GLY A 80 11.49 -29.25 -27.52
N THR A 81 12.78 -29.10 -27.79
CA THR A 81 13.37 -29.36 -29.10
C THR A 81 14.12 -30.69 -29.07
N ALA A 82 13.74 -31.62 -29.94
CA ALA A 82 14.36 -32.93 -30.06
C ALA A 82 15.27 -32.99 -31.29
N ARG A 83 16.51 -33.44 -31.10
CA ARG A 83 17.48 -33.64 -32.18
C ARG A 83 17.38 -35.07 -32.70
N ILE A 84 17.14 -35.23 -34.00
CA ILE A 84 16.86 -36.50 -34.66
C ILE A 84 17.84 -36.71 -35.81
N ASP A 85 18.61 -37.79 -35.74
CA ASP A 85 19.47 -38.23 -36.84
C ASP A 85 18.68 -39.13 -37.79
N ARG A 86 18.90 -38.94 -39.10
CA ARG A 86 18.39 -39.79 -40.17
C ARG A 86 18.52 -41.30 -39.88
N SER A 87 19.64 -41.73 -39.30
CA SER A 87 19.89 -43.16 -39.02
C SER A 87 18.86 -43.75 -38.04
N ASP A 88 18.33 -42.91 -37.15
CA ASP A 88 17.35 -43.30 -36.14
C ASP A 88 15.90 -43.26 -36.66
N VAL A 89 15.66 -42.71 -37.85
CA VAL A 89 14.33 -42.59 -38.45
C VAL A 89 13.90 -43.89 -39.14
N LEU A 90 12.70 -44.35 -38.78
CA LEU A 90 12.02 -45.47 -39.41
C LEU A 90 11.11 -45.01 -40.56
N THR A 91 10.25 -44.03 -40.29
CA THR A 91 9.38 -43.37 -41.26
C THR A 91 9.21 -41.91 -40.88
N TRP A 92 8.95 -41.06 -41.88
CA TRP A 92 8.58 -39.68 -41.64
C TRP A 92 7.56 -39.23 -42.69
N GLU A 93 6.74 -38.25 -42.33
CA GLU A 93 5.83 -37.56 -43.24
C GLU A 93 5.88 -36.05 -42.99
N ARG A 94 5.82 -35.25 -44.05
CA ARG A 94 5.55 -33.81 -43.96
C ARG A 94 4.05 -33.58 -43.98
N PHE A 95 3.58 -32.71 -43.11
CA PHE A 95 2.21 -32.19 -43.18
C PHE A 95 2.23 -30.67 -43.33
N LYS A 96 1.19 -30.13 -43.97
CA LYS A 96 1.10 -28.71 -44.28
C LYS A 96 0.79 -27.91 -43.02
N THR A 97 1.54 -26.83 -42.81
CA THR A 97 1.24 -25.82 -41.80
C THR A 97 -0.09 -25.11 -42.09
N ILE A 98 -0.68 -24.46 -41.09
CA ILE A 98 -1.92 -23.70 -41.28
C ILE A 98 -1.71 -22.58 -42.32
N ALA A 99 -0.55 -21.91 -42.30
CA ALA A 99 -0.18 -20.90 -43.27
C ALA A 99 -0.04 -21.45 -44.71
N GLU A 100 0.51 -22.65 -44.89
CA GLU A 100 0.58 -23.30 -46.21
C GLU A 100 -0.81 -23.72 -46.72
N GLN A 101 -1.65 -24.27 -45.84
CA GLN A 101 -3.04 -24.59 -46.18
C GLN A 101 -3.84 -23.32 -46.51
N PHE A 102 -3.59 -22.23 -45.80
CA PHE A 102 -4.16 -20.92 -46.07
C PHE A 102 -3.73 -20.41 -47.45
N ALA A 103 -2.43 -20.46 -47.77
CA ALA A 103 -1.90 -20.02 -49.06
C ALA A 103 -2.48 -20.80 -50.25
N GLU A 104 -2.59 -22.13 -50.15
CA GLU A 104 -3.20 -22.95 -51.20
C GLU A 104 -4.68 -22.66 -51.40
N ARG A 105 -5.42 -22.44 -50.31
CA ARG A 105 -6.83 -22.06 -50.39
C ARG A 105 -7.00 -20.64 -50.93
N ALA A 106 -6.10 -19.72 -50.56
CA ALA A 106 -6.05 -18.35 -51.05
C ALA A 106 -5.86 -18.28 -52.57
N GLU A 107 -5.01 -19.15 -53.16
CA GLU A 107 -4.82 -19.24 -54.62
C GLU A 107 -6.12 -19.59 -55.38
N GLN A 108 -7.04 -20.29 -54.72
CA GLN A 108 -8.33 -20.70 -55.28
C GLN A 108 -9.42 -19.64 -55.07
N CYS A 109 -9.18 -18.66 -54.20
CA CYS A 109 -10.12 -17.58 -53.88
C CYS A 109 -10.05 -16.48 -54.95
N LYS A 110 -11.10 -16.36 -55.76
CA LYS A 110 -11.20 -15.36 -56.84
C LYS A 110 -12.26 -14.29 -56.59
N THR A 111 -13.16 -14.54 -55.66
CA THR A 111 -14.29 -13.66 -55.33
C THR A 111 -14.19 -13.24 -53.86
N ALA A 112 -14.76 -12.08 -53.52
CA ALA A 112 -14.79 -11.59 -52.16
C ALA A 112 -15.39 -12.63 -51.19
N GLU A 113 -16.45 -13.33 -51.60
CA GLU A 113 -17.08 -14.38 -50.78
C GLU A 113 -16.17 -15.57 -50.47
N GLN A 114 -15.36 -16.00 -51.44
CA GLN A 114 -14.38 -17.06 -51.20
C GLN A 114 -13.27 -16.62 -50.24
N TRP A 115 -12.88 -15.35 -50.29
CA TRP A 115 -11.95 -14.77 -49.32
C TRP A 115 -12.59 -14.65 -47.93
N CYS A 116 -13.89 -14.35 -47.84
CA CYS A 116 -14.65 -14.38 -46.59
C CYS A 116 -14.70 -15.79 -45.97
N ASP A 117 -14.98 -16.81 -46.79
CA ASP A 117 -15.01 -18.20 -46.34
C ASP A 117 -13.62 -18.69 -45.87
N LEU A 118 -12.56 -18.22 -46.53
CA LEU A 118 -11.19 -18.49 -46.09
C LEU A 118 -10.85 -17.80 -44.76
N ALA A 119 -11.37 -16.59 -44.54
CA ALA A 119 -11.17 -15.83 -43.32
C ALA A 119 -11.91 -16.46 -42.13
N ASP A 120 -13.14 -16.95 -42.35
CA ASP A 120 -13.87 -17.73 -41.34
C ASP A 120 -13.12 -19.01 -40.98
N TRP A 121 -12.60 -19.74 -41.99
CA TRP A 121 -11.79 -20.92 -41.73
C TRP A 121 -10.53 -20.59 -40.91
N ALA A 122 -9.83 -19.50 -41.23
CA ALA A 122 -8.65 -19.07 -40.46
C ALA A 122 -9.01 -18.68 -39.02
N THR A 123 -10.20 -18.11 -38.81
CA THR A 123 -10.75 -17.79 -37.47
C THR A 123 -11.03 -19.06 -36.68
N GLU A 124 -11.61 -20.09 -37.31
CA GLU A 124 -11.84 -21.41 -36.69
C GLU A 124 -10.52 -22.13 -36.33
N GLN A 125 -9.42 -21.81 -36.98
CA GLN A 125 -8.08 -22.35 -36.67
C GLN A 125 -7.31 -21.53 -35.61
N ASP A 126 -7.93 -20.51 -35.01
CA ASP A 126 -7.31 -19.60 -34.02
C ASP A 126 -6.13 -18.78 -34.57
N GLU A 127 -6.12 -18.52 -35.88
CA GLU A 127 -5.06 -17.76 -36.58
C GLU A 127 -5.56 -16.37 -37.00
N GLY A 128 -5.76 -15.50 -36.00
CA GLY A 128 -6.38 -14.17 -36.17
C GLY A 128 -5.70 -13.27 -37.21
N SER A 129 -4.37 -13.32 -37.36
CA SER A 129 -3.65 -12.51 -38.36
C SER A 129 -3.93 -12.96 -39.80
N LEU A 130 -4.12 -14.26 -40.02
CA LEU A 130 -4.46 -14.79 -41.35
C LEU A 130 -5.93 -14.52 -41.69
N ALA A 131 -6.82 -14.60 -40.69
CA ALA A 131 -8.21 -14.20 -40.84
C ALA A 131 -8.32 -12.72 -41.24
N GLU A 132 -7.63 -11.82 -40.53
CA GLU A 132 -7.60 -10.38 -40.87
C GLU A 132 -7.08 -10.14 -42.30
N GLN A 133 -6.02 -10.84 -42.71
CA GLN A 133 -5.48 -10.73 -44.06
C GLN A 133 -6.51 -11.13 -45.13
N ALA A 134 -7.25 -12.22 -44.92
CA ALA A 134 -8.28 -12.67 -45.84
C ALA A 134 -9.49 -11.71 -45.87
N TRP A 135 -9.92 -11.18 -44.72
CA TRP A 135 -10.96 -10.16 -44.66
C TRP A 135 -10.56 -8.89 -45.42
N ARG A 136 -9.32 -8.41 -45.26
CA ARG A 136 -8.81 -7.26 -46.02
C ARG A 136 -8.81 -7.53 -47.52
N LYS A 137 -8.38 -8.73 -47.95
CA LYS A 137 -8.44 -9.14 -49.36
C LYS A 137 -9.87 -9.18 -49.91
N ALA A 138 -10.84 -9.62 -49.13
CA ALA A 138 -12.25 -9.56 -49.52
C ALA A 138 -12.70 -8.10 -49.74
N THR A 139 -12.30 -7.17 -48.86
CA THR A 139 -12.63 -5.73 -49.03
C THR A 139 -11.88 -5.04 -50.17
N GLU A 140 -10.71 -5.54 -50.59
CA GLU A 140 -10.02 -5.03 -51.78
C GLU A 140 -10.77 -5.38 -53.06
N LEU A 141 -11.34 -6.59 -53.14
CA LEU A 141 -12.12 -7.06 -54.29
C LEU A 141 -13.52 -6.46 -54.33
N GLU A 142 -14.17 -6.34 -53.17
CA GLU A 142 -15.48 -5.73 -53.02
C GLU A 142 -15.47 -4.75 -51.84
N PRO A 143 -15.23 -3.45 -52.10
CA PRO A 143 -15.08 -2.44 -51.05
C PRO A 143 -16.26 -2.30 -50.09
N SER A 144 -17.46 -2.69 -50.51
CA SER A 144 -18.71 -2.66 -49.75
C SER A 144 -19.12 -4.02 -49.18
N ASN A 145 -18.25 -5.04 -49.19
CA ASN A 145 -18.58 -6.36 -48.67
C ASN A 145 -18.86 -6.28 -47.17
N LYS A 146 -20.15 -6.38 -46.82
CA LYS A 146 -20.63 -6.20 -45.45
C LYS A 146 -20.02 -7.23 -44.49
N ARG A 147 -19.92 -8.50 -44.91
CA ARG A 147 -19.40 -9.60 -44.09
C ARG A 147 -17.95 -9.35 -43.67
N ALA A 148 -17.10 -8.93 -44.62
CA ALA A 148 -15.70 -8.63 -44.35
C ALA A 148 -15.50 -7.35 -43.52
N ARG A 149 -16.30 -6.30 -43.76
CA ARG A 149 -16.24 -5.04 -42.99
C ARG A 149 -16.71 -5.22 -41.56
N ASP A 150 -17.80 -5.97 -41.35
CA ASP A 150 -18.32 -6.32 -40.02
C ASP A 150 -17.27 -7.13 -39.23
N ALA A 151 -16.60 -8.10 -39.87
CA ALA A 151 -15.56 -8.92 -39.24
C ALA A 151 -14.28 -8.13 -38.91
N LEU A 152 -13.95 -7.09 -39.69
CA LEU A 152 -12.85 -6.16 -39.40
C LEU A 152 -13.21 -5.10 -38.34
N GLY A 153 -14.48 -5.05 -37.90
CA GLY A 153 -14.97 -4.03 -36.98
C GLY A 153 -14.96 -2.62 -37.57
N GLU A 154 -15.08 -2.49 -38.89
CA GLU A 154 -15.06 -1.22 -39.61
C GLU A 154 -16.47 -0.72 -39.90
N VAL A 155 -16.68 0.60 -39.76
CA VAL A 155 -17.96 1.27 -40.03
C VAL A 155 -17.75 2.42 -41.01
N ILE A 156 -18.81 2.78 -41.76
CA ILE A 156 -18.78 3.97 -42.61
C ILE A 156 -18.95 5.22 -41.73
N HIS A 157 -17.95 6.09 -41.75
CA HIS A 157 -18.04 7.43 -41.16
C HIS A 157 -17.53 8.46 -42.19
N GLU A 158 -18.35 9.49 -42.47
CA GLU A 158 -18.08 10.53 -43.49
C GLU A 158 -17.68 9.99 -44.88
N GLY A 159 -18.27 8.87 -45.30
CA GLY A 159 -18.01 8.26 -46.61
C GLY A 159 -16.71 7.45 -46.70
N LYS A 160 -16.00 7.22 -45.58
CA LYS A 160 -14.82 6.36 -45.49
C LYS A 160 -15.07 5.22 -44.50
N TRP A 161 -14.58 4.04 -44.82
CA TRP A 161 -14.53 2.91 -43.88
C TRP A 161 -13.38 3.12 -42.91
N MET A 162 -13.67 3.08 -41.62
CA MET A 162 -12.67 3.18 -40.56
C MET A 162 -13.04 2.29 -39.37
N PRO A 163 -12.08 1.88 -38.54
CA PRO A 163 -12.34 1.11 -37.33
C PRO A 163 -13.39 1.80 -36.45
N ILE A 164 -14.28 1.02 -35.83
CA ILE A 164 -15.34 1.54 -34.96
C ILE A 164 -14.77 2.44 -33.85
N GLU A 165 -13.60 2.12 -33.29
CA GLU A 165 -12.95 2.96 -32.28
C GLU A 165 -12.51 4.32 -32.84
N GLU A 166 -12.01 4.37 -34.08
CA GLU A 166 -11.61 5.62 -34.73
C GLU A 166 -12.83 6.43 -35.14
N ALA A 167 -13.89 5.79 -35.61
CA ALA A 167 -15.17 6.43 -35.94
C ALA A 167 -15.84 7.05 -34.70
N MET A 168 -15.85 6.34 -33.58
CA MET A 168 -16.44 6.82 -32.33
C MET A 168 -15.60 7.94 -31.72
N ARG A 169 -14.26 7.84 -31.76
CA ARG A 169 -13.38 8.96 -31.35
C ARG A 169 -13.52 10.19 -32.26
N ALA A 170 -13.69 10.02 -33.57
CA ALA A 170 -13.96 11.12 -34.50
C ALA A 170 -15.29 11.83 -34.20
N GLN A 171 -16.25 11.11 -33.63
CA GLN A 171 -17.53 11.64 -33.13
C GLN A 171 -17.44 12.23 -31.71
N GLY A 172 -16.24 12.27 -31.11
CA GLY A 172 -16.02 12.80 -29.77
C GLY A 172 -16.51 11.88 -28.65
N MET A 173 -16.65 10.58 -28.90
CA MET A 173 -17.03 9.57 -27.90
C MET A 173 -15.83 8.73 -27.45
N GLU A 174 -15.84 8.32 -26.19
CA GLU A 174 -14.83 7.48 -25.56
C GLU A 174 -15.50 6.26 -24.90
N LEU A 175 -14.78 5.13 -24.84
CA LEU A 175 -15.32 3.90 -24.25
C LEU A 175 -15.18 3.94 -22.71
N TYR A 176 -16.30 3.95 -21.99
CA TYR A 176 -16.37 3.93 -20.53
C TYR A 176 -17.40 2.90 -20.06
N GLY A 177 -16.99 1.96 -19.18
CA GLY A 177 -17.88 0.92 -18.65
C GLY A 177 -18.41 -0.08 -19.69
N GLY A 178 -17.81 -0.15 -20.89
CA GLY A 178 -18.28 -0.98 -22.00
C GLY A 178 -19.24 -0.26 -22.96
N GLU A 179 -19.53 1.02 -22.72
CA GLU A 179 -20.40 1.87 -23.55
C GLU A 179 -19.59 3.03 -24.15
N TRP A 180 -19.91 3.46 -25.38
CA TRP A 180 -19.33 4.66 -25.99
C TRP A 180 -20.11 5.88 -25.52
N LEU A 181 -19.44 6.76 -24.79
CA LEU A 181 -20.04 7.92 -24.15
C LEU A 181 -19.24 9.18 -24.51
N THR A 182 -19.90 10.31 -24.64
CA THR A 182 -19.21 11.61 -24.74
C THR A 182 -18.46 11.93 -23.44
N PRO A 183 -17.42 12.79 -23.47
CA PRO A 183 -16.74 13.24 -22.26
C PRO A 183 -17.68 13.80 -21.19
N GLU A 184 -18.74 14.52 -21.60
CA GLU A 184 -19.76 15.06 -20.69
C GLU A 184 -20.60 13.95 -20.04
N GLU A 185 -20.97 12.90 -20.78
CA GLU A 185 -21.71 11.74 -20.25
C GLU A 185 -20.83 10.87 -19.33
N ILE A 186 -19.54 10.74 -19.64
CA ILE A 186 -18.57 10.06 -18.78
C ILE A 186 -18.44 10.83 -17.45
N GLU A 187 -18.30 12.15 -17.52
CA GLU A 187 -18.23 13.01 -16.34
C GLU A 187 -19.52 12.94 -15.52
N ALA A 188 -20.69 12.98 -16.16
CA ALA A 188 -21.97 12.84 -15.49
C ALA A 188 -22.13 11.47 -14.81
N ARG A 189 -21.69 10.39 -15.44
CA ARG A 189 -21.76 9.03 -14.88
C ARG A 189 -20.77 8.83 -13.73
N GLN A 190 -19.57 9.37 -13.86
CA GLN A 190 -18.60 9.42 -12.76
C GLN A 190 -19.13 10.23 -11.58
N GLU A 191 -19.78 11.37 -11.85
CA GLU A 191 -20.43 12.18 -10.82
C GLU A 191 -21.56 11.40 -10.15
N GLU A 192 -22.44 10.73 -10.90
CA GLU A 192 -23.53 9.91 -10.35
C GLU A 192 -23.00 8.73 -9.50
N GLU A 193 -21.98 8.01 -9.98
CA GLU A 193 -21.28 6.96 -9.24
C GLU A 193 -20.60 7.52 -7.98
N SER A 194 -20.05 8.73 -8.04
CA SER A 194 -19.48 9.42 -6.88
C SER A 194 -20.57 9.85 -5.88
N VAL A 195 -21.73 10.33 -6.35
CA VAL A 195 -22.87 10.73 -5.51
C VAL A 195 -23.47 9.52 -4.83
N ALA A 196 -23.64 8.42 -5.54
CA ALA A 196 -24.14 7.16 -4.97
C ALA A 196 -23.20 6.63 -3.88
N ARG A 197 -21.88 6.63 -4.14
CA ARG A 197 -20.86 6.25 -3.15
C ARG A 197 -20.79 7.23 -1.96
N ARG A 198 -20.95 8.54 -2.19
CA ARG A 198 -21.08 9.56 -1.11
C ARG A 198 -22.34 9.33 -0.27
N THR A 199 -23.45 9.00 -0.90
CA THR A 199 -24.71 8.72 -0.21
C THR A 199 -24.60 7.44 0.63
N GLU A 200 -23.90 6.44 0.11
CA GLU A 200 -23.57 5.22 0.84
C GLU A 200 -22.59 5.50 2.00
N SER A 201 -21.58 6.35 1.82
CA SER A 201 -20.64 6.71 2.89
C SER A 201 -21.27 7.57 4.01
N LEU A 202 -22.38 8.25 3.72
CA LEU A 202 -23.19 8.96 4.72
C LEU A 202 -24.13 8.03 5.51
N LYS A 203 -24.34 6.78 5.09
CA LYS A 203 -25.09 5.79 5.88
C LYS A 203 -24.29 5.47 7.15
N GLY A 204 -24.97 5.47 8.30
CA GLY A 204 -24.35 5.23 9.61
C GLY A 204 -23.82 6.51 10.28
N ARG A 205 -23.90 7.68 9.63
CA ARG A 205 -23.57 8.97 10.26
C ARG A 205 -24.32 9.19 11.57
N ASP A 206 -25.63 8.97 11.59
CA ASP A 206 -26.43 9.19 12.80
C ASP A 206 -26.02 8.24 13.93
N ALA A 207 -25.75 6.97 13.60
CA ALA A 207 -25.25 5.99 14.57
C ALA A 207 -23.88 6.42 15.13
N TYR A 208 -22.98 6.88 14.28
CA TYR A 208 -21.67 7.37 14.69
C TYR A 208 -21.75 8.66 15.52
N ILE A 209 -22.69 9.57 15.21
CA ILE A 209 -22.96 10.75 16.05
C ILE A 209 -23.44 10.33 17.45
N GLU A 210 -24.30 9.31 17.54
CA GLU A 210 -24.72 8.77 18.83
C GLU A 210 -23.56 8.12 19.60
N GLU A 211 -22.63 7.44 18.92
CA GLU A 211 -21.39 6.91 19.51
C GLU A 211 -20.53 8.02 20.13
N LEU A 212 -20.43 9.16 19.44
CA LEU A 212 -19.62 10.31 19.84
C LEU A 212 -20.27 11.18 20.92
N ARG A 213 -21.61 11.23 20.99
CA ARG A 213 -22.33 11.96 22.05
C ARG A 213 -21.90 11.46 23.43
N GLY A 214 -21.70 10.15 23.54
CA GLY A 214 -21.33 9.50 24.77
C GLY A 214 -22.44 9.52 25.81
N ARG A 215 -22.14 8.90 26.94
CA ARG A 215 -23.01 8.69 28.08
C ARG A 215 -22.31 9.21 29.34
N ASP A 216 -23.07 9.46 30.39
CA ASP A 216 -22.51 9.89 31.68
C ASP A 216 -21.72 8.74 32.32
N TRP A 217 -20.47 9.01 32.70
CA TRP A 217 -19.57 8.06 33.37
C TRP A 217 -20.19 7.41 34.62
N ALA A 218 -21.07 8.11 35.34
CA ALA A 218 -21.77 7.56 36.51
C ALA A 218 -22.71 6.38 36.16
N THR A 219 -23.08 6.24 34.89
CA THR A 219 -23.99 5.20 34.38
C THR A 219 -23.27 4.07 33.64
N ILE A 220 -21.93 4.10 33.58
CA ILE A 220 -21.15 3.16 32.78
C ILE A 220 -20.78 1.92 33.61
N ASP A 221 -21.33 0.78 33.20
CA ASP A 221 -20.86 -0.52 33.67
C ASP A 221 -19.57 -0.92 32.93
N PRO A 222 -18.49 -1.31 33.65
CA PRO A 222 -17.26 -1.73 33.01
C PRO A 222 -17.38 -3.10 32.33
N ILE A 223 -16.63 -3.29 31.24
CA ILE A 223 -16.36 -4.60 30.66
C ILE A 223 -15.16 -5.22 31.37
N ILE A 224 -15.40 -6.31 32.10
CA ILE A 224 -14.35 -7.05 32.80
C ILE A 224 -13.90 -8.22 31.91
N SER A 225 -12.64 -8.19 31.51
CA SER A 225 -11.98 -9.25 30.75
C SER A 225 -10.90 -9.95 31.61
N PRO A 226 -10.20 -10.98 31.10
CA PRO A 226 -9.13 -11.63 31.86
C PRO A 226 -8.05 -10.67 32.39
N HIS A 227 -7.59 -9.71 31.57
CA HIS A 227 -6.48 -8.82 31.88
C HIS A 227 -6.87 -7.35 32.09
N TYR A 228 -8.10 -6.96 31.72
CA TYR A 228 -8.53 -5.56 31.72
C TYR A 228 -9.88 -5.33 32.41
N ILE A 229 -10.05 -4.11 32.93
CA ILE A 229 -11.34 -3.53 33.29
C ILE A 229 -11.51 -2.30 32.41
N LEU A 230 -12.41 -2.39 31.43
CA LEU A 230 -12.58 -1.33 30.44
C LEU A 230 -13.83 -0.52 30.73
N TYR A 231 -13.64 0.78 30.95
CA TYR A 231 -14.68 1.78 31.05
C TYR A 231 -14.73 2.56 29.74
N CYS A 232 -15.88 2.61 29.10
CA CYS A 232 -16.06 3.36 27.86
C CYS A 232 -17.40 4.06 27.87
N ASN A 233 -17.37 5.39 27.77
CA ASN A 233 -18.59 6.18 27.81
C ASN A 233 -19.20 6.41 26.42
N SER A 234 -18.67 5.80 25.35
CA SER A 234 -19.38 5.65 24.06
C SER A 234 -20.47 4.56 24.16
N THR A 235 -20.77 3.85 23.08
CA THR A 235 -21.74 2.73 23.07
C THR A 235 -21.18 1.47 23.74
N LEU A 236 -22.08 0.59 24.18
CA LEU A 236 -21.71 -0.74 24.70
C LEU A 236 -21.00 -1.60 23.65
N GLU A 237 -21.35 -1.42 22.37
CA GLU A 237 -20.68 -2.10 21.26
C GLU A 237 -19.21 -1.67 21.14
N ASN A 238 -18.93 -0.36 21.17
CA ASN A 238 -17.58 0.17 21.19
C ASN A 238 -16.79 -0.30 22.42
N ALA A 239 -17.43 -0.31 23.61
CA ALA A 239 -16.81 -0.85 24.82
C ALA A 239 -16.37 -2.33 24.65
N ARG A 240 -17.24 -3.18 24.09
CA ARG A 240 -16.92 -4.59 23.82
C ARG A 240 -15.85 -4.74 22.75
N TYR A 241 -15.90 -3.91 21.71
CA TYR A 241 -14.92 -3.87 20.64
C TYR A 241 -13.51 -3.60 21.21
N TYR A 242 -13.35 -2.52 21.97
CA TYR A 242 -12.05 -2.17 22.53
C TYR A 242 -11.57 -3.16 23.60
N SER A 243 -12.49 -3.79 24.33
CA SER A 243 -12.11 -4.86 25.27
C SER A 243 -11.52 -6.07 24.52
N ASP A 244 -12.12 -6.45 23.38
CA ASP A 244 -11.58 -7.50 22.52
C ASP A 244 -10.20 -7.10 21.94
N VAL A 245 -10.01 -5.83 21.55
CA VAL A 245 -8.73 -5.30 21.05
C VAL A 245 -7.64 -5.36 22.11
N MET A 246 -7.88 -4.85 23.32
CA MET A 246 -6.89 -4.88 24.41
C MET A 246 -6.47 -6.30 24.77
N GLU A 247 -7.42 -7.25 24.79
CA GLU A 247 -7.11 -8.67 24.99
C GLU A 247 -6.33 -9.28 23.82
N ALA A 248 -6.58 -8.85 22.58
CA ALA A 248 -5.81 -9.27 21.41
C ALA A 248 -4.37 -8.74 21.48
N LEU A 249 -4.18 -7.48 21.85
CA LEU A 249 -2.88 -6.85 22.07
C LEU A 249 -2.09 -7.59 23.16
N TYR A 250 -2.70 -7.84 24.33
CA TYR A 250 -2.07 -8.59 25.41
C TYR A 250 -1.57 -9.96 24.94
N ARG A 251 -2.41 -10.72 24.21
CA ARG A 251 -2.01 -12.03 23.67
C ARG A 251 -0.85 -11.93 22.68
N SER A 252 -0.79 -10.88 21.88
CA SER A 252 0.32 -10.66 20.94
C SER A 252 1.60 -10.31 21.67
N TYR A 253 1.54 -9.45 22.68
CA TYR A 253 2.69 -9.09 23.51
C TYR A 253 3.20 -10.29 24.31
N ASP A 254 2.30 -11.11 24.88
CA ASP A 254 2.67 -12.32 25.63
C ASP A 254 3.34 -13.39 24.75
N LYS A 255 2.99 -13.48 23.46
CA LYS A 255 3.68 -14.36 22.50
C LYS A 255 5.13 -13.94 22.28
N VAL A 256 5.41 -12.64 22.26
CA VAL A 256 6.75 -12.08 22.06
C VAL A 256 7.55 -12.15 23.36
N PHE A 257 7.01 -11.58 24.43
CA PHE A 257 7.65 -11.51 25.74
C PHE A 257 7.21 -12.67 26.63
N LYS A 258 7.61 -13.88 26.25
CA LYS A 258 7.25 -15.08 27.03
C LYS A 258 7.80 -15.02 28.45
N GLU A 259 6.96 -15.35 29.42
CA GLU A 259 7.31 -15.30 30.86
C GLU A 259 8.56 -16.11 31.23
N THR A 260 8.88 -17.17 30.49
CA THR A 260 10.10 -17.96 30.69
C THR A 260 11.40 -17.18 30.46
N ALA A 261 11.36 -16.16 29.61
CA ALA A 261 12.48 -15.26 29.33
C ALA A 261 12.25 -13.85 29.92
N TRP A 262 10.99 -13.47 30.16
CA TRP A 262 10.57 -12.16 30.65
C TRP A 262 9.66 -12.31 31.87
N PRO A 263 10.21 -12.62 33.05
CA PRO A 263 9.39 -12.87 34.24
C PRO A 263 8.52 -11.66 34.57
N ARG A 264 7.21 -11.90 34.78
CA ARG A 264 6.29 -10.84 35.18
C ARG A 264 6.62 -10.37 36.60
N LYS A 265 6.52 -9.06 36.84
CA LYS A 265 6.66 -8.48 38.19
C LYS A 265 5.66 -9.08 39.19
N TYR A 266 4.48 -9.46 38.69
CA TYR A 266 3.41 -10.09 39.46
C TYR A 266 2.95 -11.40 38.80
N LYS A 267 2.91 -12.50 39.56
CA LYS A 267 2.42 -13.82 39.07
C LYS A 267 0.91 -13.83 38.73
N LYS A 268 0.14 -12.97 39.40
CA LYS A 268 -1.24 -12.60 39.08
C LYS A 268 -1.33 -11.10 39.26
N GLY A 269 -1.11 -10.35 38.19
CA GLY A 269 -1.25 -8.90 38.21
C GLY A 269 -2.71 -8.49 38.45
N PRO A 270 -2.95 -7.30 39.03
CA PRO A 270 -4.28 -6.70 38.97
C PRO A 270 -4.65 -6.47 37.50
N ARG A 271 -5.96 -6.50 37.20
CA ARG A 271 -6.44 -6.11 35.87
C ARG A 271 -6.11 -4.63 35.66
N SER A 272 -5.59 -4.29 34.49
CA SER A 272 -5.32 -2.90 34.15
C SER A 272 -6.64 -2.21 33.81
N GLU A 273 -6.82 -1.00 34.33
CA GLU A 273 -7.95 -0.17 33.95
C GLU A 273 -7.69 0.48 32.60
N VAL A 274 -8.72 0.55 31.77
CA VAL A 274 -8.70 1.21 30.46
C VAL A 274 -9.89 2.13 30.37
N TYR A 275 -9.63 3.42 30.13
CA TYR A 275 -10.65 4.46 30.00
C TYR A 275 -10.71 4.95 28.56
N ILE A 276 -11.88 4.83 27.94
CA ILE A 276 -12.11 5.28 26.56
C ILE A 276 -13.23 6.31 26.56
N HIS A 277 -12.84 7.55 26.27
CA HIS A 277 -13.77 8.67 26.14
C HIS A 277 -14.52 8.57 24.81
N ALA A 278 -15.76 9.04 24.76
CA ALA A 278 -16.61 8.94 23.57
C ALA A 278 -16.08 9.76 22.39
N ASN A 279 -15.30 10.80 22.67
CA ASN A 279 -14.64 11.64 21.68
C ASN A 279 -13.43 12.36 22.29
N HIS A 280 -12.64 13.02 21.44
CA HIS A 280 -11.43 13.72 21.86
C HIS A 280 -11.70 14.91 22.80
N GLN A 281 -12.78 15.67 22.58
CA GLN A 281 -13.12 16.80 23.45
C GLN A 281 -13.38 16.35 24.89
N GLN A 282 -14.17 15.30 25.09
CA GLN A 282 -14.43 14.75 26.42
C GLN A 282 -13.16 14.18 27.07
N PHE A 283 -12.23 13.66 26.28
CA PHE A 283 -10.91 13.25 26.76
C PHE A 283 -10.10 14.46 27.25
N MET A 284 -10.04 15.54 26.47
CA MET A 284 -9.34 16.77 26.88
C MET A 284 -9.96 17.38 28.13
N ASP A 285 -11.30 17.48 28.18
CA ASP A 285 -12.03 18.06 29.32
C ASP A 285 -11.77 17.28 30.63
N TRP A 286 -11.67 15.95 30.53
CA TRP A 286 -11.43 15.08 31.69
C TRP A 286 -9.96 15.09 32.13
N THR A 287 -9.04 15.07 31.17
CA THR A 287 -7.61 14.85 31.45
C THR A 287 -6.83 16.15 31.62
N GLY A 288 -7.36 17.27 31.11
CA GLY A 288 -6.66 18.55 31.02
C GLY A 288 -5.52 18.57 29.99
N ASN A 289 -5.40 17.51 29.18
CA ASN A 289 -4.37 17.41 28.14
C ASN A 289 -4.73 18.22 26.91
N GLY A 290 -3.70 18.67 26.18
CA GLY A 290 -3.86 19.43 24.95
C GLY A 290 -4.22 18.55 23.73
N PRO A 291 -4.57 19.18 22.60
CA PRO A 291 -5.12 18.49 21.43
C PRO A 291 -4.12 17.60 20.66
N GLY A 292 -2.84 17.60 21.03
CA GLY A 292 -1.81 16.77 20.39
C GLY A 292 -1.68 15.36 20.98
N ILE A 293 -2.50 14.99 21.97
CA ILE A 293 -2.35 13.76 22.75
C ILE A 293 -3.51 12.81 22.41
N GLY A 294 -3.19 11.67 21.80
CA GLY A 294 -4.17 10.62 21.46
C GLY A 294 -4.63 9.80 22.67
N GLY A 295 -3.72 9.60 23.62
CA GLY A 295 -3.91 8.84 24.84
C GLY A 295 -2.66 8.89 25.70
N PHE A 296 -2.69 8.23 26.86
CA PHE A 296 -1.52 8.06 27.71
C PHE A 296 -1.67 6.85 28.64
N TYR A 297 -0.55 6.25 29.00
CA TYR A 297 -0.40 5.34 30.13
C TYR A 297 0.05 6.09 31.39
N ASN A 298 -0.73 5.99 32.47
CA ASN A 298 -0.33 6.55 33.76
C ASN A 298 0.47 5.53 34.57
N MET A 299 1.75 5.79 34.80
CA MET A 299 2.62 4.86 35.56
C MET A 299 2.22 4.68 37.03
N LEU A 300 1.61 5.69 37.67
CA LEU A 300 1.23 5.63 39.09
C LEU A 300 -0.07 4.85 39.30
N ARG A 301 -1.09 5.15 38.48
CA ARG A 301 -2.39 4.47 38.52
C ARG A 301 -2.39 3.15 37.76
N GLN A 302 -1.43 2.97 36.85
CA GLN A 302 -1.32 1.85 35.93
C GLN A 302 -2.55 1.69 35.02
N ASP A 303 -3.12 2.82 34.59
CA ASP A 303 -4.25 2.84 33.67
C ASP A 303 -3.86 3.37 32.28
N VAL A 304 -4.61 2.93 31.27
CA VAL A 304 -4.52 3.43 29.90
C VAL A 304 -5.74 4.32 29.65
N THR A 305 -5.54 5.54 29.19
CA THR A 305 -6.63 6.47 28.85
C THR A 305 -6.52 6.91 27.40
N ALA A 306 -7.61 6.80 26.63
CA ALA A 306 -7.70 7.21 25.22
C ALA A 306 -9.13 7.67 24.88
N TYR A 307 -9.42 7.92 23.60
CA TYR A 307 -10.76 8.26 23.13
C TYR A 307 -11.14 7.48 21.87
N HIS A 308 -12.45 7.30 21.66
CA HIS A 308 -13.05 6.73 20.45
C HIS A 308 -13.03 7.74 19.30
N GLY A 309 -12.38 7.39 18.19
CA GLY A 309 -12.29 8.22 17.00
C GLY A 309 -10.95 8.08 16.28
N SER A 310 -10.63 9.06 15.43
CA SER A 310 -9.34 9.11 14.75
C SER A 310 -8.33 10.05 15.41
N PHE A 311 -7.04 9.77 15.18
CA PHE A 311 -5.90 10.54 15.67
C PHE A 311 -4.93 10.81 14.52
N GLY A 312 -4.55 12.07 14.29
CA GLY A 312 -3.71 12.45 13.14
C GLY A 312 -4.34 12.07 11.79
N THR A 313 -3.48 11.90 10.77
CA THR A 313 -3.90 11.69 9.38
C THR A 313 -4.53 10.32 9.17
N THR A 314 -3.85 9.24 9.56
CA THR A 314 -4.31 7.85 9.40
C THR A 314 -4.64 7.16 10.72
N GLY A 315 -4.26 7.74 11.86
CA GLY A 315 -4.27 7.01 13.12
C GLY A 315 -5.64 6.79 13.73
N SER A 316 -5.72 5.77 14.57
CA SER A 316 -6.96 5.27 15.18
C SER A 316 -6.83 5.08 16.71
N THR A 317 -7.97 4.96 17.40
CA THR A 317 -7.98 4.60 18.83
C THR A 317 -7.21 3.30 19.09
N GLU A 318 -7.29 2.33 18.18
CA GLU A 318 -6.63 1.03 18.29
C GLU A 318 -5.11 1.15 18.31
N GLU A 319 -4.55 1.98 17.44
CA GLU A 319 -3.11 2.26 17.42
C GLU A 319 -2.66 2.97 18.69
N VAL A 320 -3.43 3.94 19.18
CA VAL A 320 -3.18 4.59 20.47
C VAL A 320 -3.21 3.57 21.61
N LEU A 321 -4.23 2.71 21.66
CA LEU A 321 -4.34 1.66 22.67
C LEU A 321 -3.20 0.65 22.58
N ALA A 322 -2.68 0.38 21.38
CA ALA A 322 -1.52 -0.47 21.19
C ALA A 322 -0.22 0.19 21.67
N HIS A 323 -0.02 1.47 21.35
CA HIS A 323 1.11 2.27 21.84
C HIS A 323 1.09 2.36 23.38
N GLU A 324 0.00 2.84 23.97
CA GLU A 324 -0.13 2.99 25.42
C GLU A 324 -0.21 1.65 26.16
N GLY A 325 -0.84 0.64 25.55
CA GLY A 325 -0.85 -0.73 26.05
C GLY A 325 0.54 -1.36 26.06
N THR A 326 1.46 -0.90 25.20
CA THR A 326 2.87 -1.32 25.25
C THR A 326 3.52 -0.80 26.53
N HIS A 327 3.34 0.47 26.89
CA HIS A 327 3.86 1.01 28.15
C HIS A 327 3.33 0.30 29.39
N GLN A 328 2.03 -0.02 29.39
CA GLN A 328 1.45 -0.85 30.43
C GLN A 328 2.13 -2.22 30.51
N PHE A 329 2.40 -2.83 29.37
CA PHE A 329 3.06 -4.13 29.29
C PHE A 329 4.54 -4.08 29.71
N GLU A 330 5.25 -3.03 29.32
CA GLU A 330 6.61 -2.72 29.78
C GLU A 330 6.66 -2.59 31.30
N GLY A 331 5.67 -1.92 31.90
CA GLY A 331 5.53 -1.81 33.36
C GLY A 331 5.30 -3.14 34.07
N MET A 332 4.87 -4.18 33.35
CA MET A 332 4.72 -5.54 33.88
C MET A 332 5.98 -6.40 33.76
N ILE A 333 6.85 -6.14 32.77
CA ILE A 333 8.04 -6.97 32.48
C ILE A 333 9.35 -6.38 32.97
N PHE A 334 9.46 -5.06 33.01
CA PHE A 334 10.66 -4.38 33.50
C PHE A 334 10.51 -4.07 34.98
N LYS A 335 11.63 -4.12 35.71
CA LYS A 335 11.65 -3.83 37.15
C LYS A 335 11.21 -2.39 37.44
N SER A 336 11.71 -1.47 36.62
CA SER A 336 11.53 -0.02 36.75
C SER A 336 11.63 0.64 35.37
N LEU A 337 10.47 1.05 34.84
CA LEU A 337 10.34 1.83 33.61
C LEU A 337 11.20 3.12 33.61
N PRO A 338 11.27 3.93 34.70
CA PRO A 338 12.10 5.14 34.73
C PRO A 338 13.61 4.90 34.63
N SER A 339 14.07 3.65 34.81
CA SER A 339 15.47 3.28 34.63
C SER A 339 15.85 3.11 33.17
N LEU A 340 14.87 2.87 32.30
CA LEU A 340 15.10 2.56 30.90
C LEU A 340 15.35 3.84 30.09
N PRO A 341 16.25 3.79 29.10
CA PRO A 341 16.40 4.87 28.14
C PRO A 341 15.10 5.10 27.36
N ILE A 342 14.66 6.34 27.25
CA ILE A 342 13.37 6.70 26.65
C ILE A 342 13.27 6.30 25.17
N TRP A 343 14.38 6.30 24.42
CA TRP A 343 14.40 5.84 23.03
C TRP A 343 13.97 4.37 22.92
N PHE A 344 14.29 3.55 23.92
CA PHE A 344 13.96 2.13 23.91
C PHE A 344 12.47 1.92 24.23
N VAL A 345 11.97 2.65 25.24
CA VAL A 345 10.58 2.63 25.69
C VAL A 345 9.63 3.10 24.59
N GLU A 346 9.84 4.31 24.07
CA GLU A 346 9.00 4.85 22.98
C GLU A 346 9.21 4.08 21.68
N GLY A 347 10.44 3.61 21.41
CA GLY A 347 10.70 2.79 20.23
C GLY A 347 9.88 1.50 20.23
N LEU A 348 9.79 0.81 21.38
CA LEU A 348 8.98 -0.40 21.52
C LEU A 348 7.50 -0.08 21.37
N ALA A 349 7.04 1.05 21.94
CA ALA A 349 5.66 1.49 21.82
C ALA A 349 5.28 1.83 20.37
N VAL A 350 6.16 2.47 19.60
CA VAL A 350 5.96 2.69 18.16
C VAL A 350 6.02 1.36 17.39
N TYR A 351 6.90 0.43 17.77
CA TYR A 351 7.00 -0.88 17.12
C TYR A 351 5.74 -1.76 17.31
N PHE A 352 5.18 -1.81 18.52
CA PHE A 352 3.99 -2.59 18.82
C PHE A 352 2.67 -1.82 18.62
N GLY A 353 2.72 -0.49 18.66
CA GLY A 353 1.62 0.43 18.37
C GLY A 353 1.53 0.74 16.90
N ASP A 354 2.13 1.86 16.48
CA ASP A 354 2.11 2.38 15.10
C ASP A 354 2.58 1.34 14.05
N GLY A 355 3.44 0.39 14.44
CA GLY A 355 3.96 -0.71 13.62
C GLY A 355 3.10 -1.99 13.64
N SER A 356 1.80 -1.89 13.95
CA SER A 356 0.89 -3.03 13.98
C SER A 356 -0.35 -2.83 13.09
N ASP A 357 -0.75 -3.88 12.39
CA ASP A 357 -2.07 -3.99 11.74
C ASP A 357 -3.10 -4.51 12.75
N ILE A 358 -4.00 -3.64 13.20
CA ILE A 358 -4.90 -3.93 14.32
C ILE A 358 -6.33 -4.12 13.81
N SER A 359 -6.90 -5.25 14.20
CA SER A 359 -8.34 -5.50 14.08
C SER A 359 -8.87 -6.02 15.41
N ARG A 360 -10.19 -6.00 15.59
CA ARG A 360 -10.91 -6.43 16.80
C ARG A 360 -10.31 -7.65 17.53
N ARG A 361 -9.87 -8.68 16.81
CA ARG A 361 -9.39 -9.94 17.40
C ARG A 361 -8.04 -10.43 16.88
N LYS A 362 -7.47 -9.74 15.90
CA LYS A 362 -6.23 -10.14 15.23
C LYS A 362 -5.32 -8.91 15.17
N ILE A 363 -4.10 -9.10 15.66
CA ILE A 363 -3.02 -8.12 15.59
C ILE A 363 -1.93 -8.71 14.70
N GLY A 364 -1.60 -8.03 13.61
CA GLY A 364 -0.34 -8.20 12.88
C GLY A 364 0.68 -7.26 13.51
N ILE A 365 1.83 -7.78 13.91
CA ILE A 365 2.97 -6.97 14.36
C ILE A 365 4.00 -6.94 13.23
N ASN A 366 5.00 -6.04 13.32
CA ASN A 366 6.11 -5.90 12.37
C ASN A 366 5.76 -5.17 11.06
N GLU A 367 4.72 -4.33 11.09
CA GLU A 367 4.42 -3.42 9.98
C GLU A 367 5.30 -2.17 10.07
N ILE A 368 5.53 -1.53 8.92
CA ILE A 368 6.29 -0.29 8.83
C ILE A 368 5.31 0.88 9.08
N PRO A 369 5.45 1.64 10.19
CA PRO A 369 4.65 2.83 10.45
C PRO A 369 4.99 3.91 9.42
N ARG A 370 4.06 4.11 8.47
CA ARG A 370 4.27 4.97 7.30
C ARG A 370 4.73 6.38 7.71
N ASP A 371 3.96 7.05 8.57
CA ASP A 371 4.19 8.46 8.88
C ASP A 371 5.52 8.65 9.65
N ARG A 372 5.90 7.66 10.47
CA ARG A 372 7.20 7.64 11.15
C ARG A 372 8.35 7.43 10.18
N LEU A 373 8.19 6.52 9.20
CA LEU A 373 9.19 6.30 8.16
C LEU A 373 9.34 7.52 7.26
N VAL A 374 8.24 8.14 6.83
CA VAL A 374 8.26 9.36 6.00
C VAL A 374 8.99 10.49 6.72
N GLY A 375 8.65 10.77 7.98
CA GLY A 375 9.32 11.80 8.77
C GLY A 375 10.81 11.51 8.97
N LEU A 376 11.17 10.23 9.19
CA LEU A 376 12.56 9.83 9.35
C LEU A 376 13.38 9.97 8.06
N LYS A 377 12.84 9.57 6.91
CA LYS A 377 13.49 9.74 5.60
C LYS A 377 13.74 11.21 5.30
N GLN A 378 12.72 12.04 5.50
CA GLN A 378 12.82 13.49 5.30
C GLN A 378 13.93 14.09 6.17
N ALA A 379 13.99 13.72 7.45
CA ALA A 379 15.05 14.21 8.34
C ALA A 379 16.46 13.82 7.87
N ILE A 380 16.63 12.62 7.29
CA ILE A 380 17.90 12.17 6.71
C ILE A 380 18.25 13.00 5.48
N GLU A 381 17.30 13.19 4.57
CA GLU A 381 17.49 13.89 3.30
C GLU A 381 17.77 15.40 3.51
N ASP A 382 17.09 16.03 4.48
CA ASP A 382 17.26 17.45 4.82
C ASP A 382 18.50 17.74 5.67
N GLY A 383 19.19 16.71 6.16
CA GLY A 383 20.30 16.86 7.10
C GLY A 383 19.90 17.27 8.53
N ASN A 384 18.60 17.25 8.84
CA ASN A 384 18.04 17.53 10.17
C ASN A 384 17.95 16.30 11.09
N TYR A 385 18.44 15.15 10.63
CA TYR A 385 18.41 13.87 11.34
C TYR A 385 19.15 13.89 12.70
N CYS A 386 18.56 13.23 13.70
CA CYS A 386 19.20 13.03 15.00
C CYS A 386 20.09 11.78 14.99
N ASP A 387 21.40 11.98 14.99
CA ASP A 387 22.38 10.90 15.06
C ASP A 387 22.13 9.93 16.24
N ILE A 388 22.32 8.63 16.02
CA ILE A 388 22.03 7.56 16.99
C ILE A 388 22.79 7.83 18.29
N ARG A 389 24.05 8.26 18.21
CA ARG A 389 24.83 8.63 19.41
C ARG A 389 24.12 9.69 20.26
N LYS A 390 23.47 10.68 19.62
CA LYS A 390 22.67 11.70 20.31
C LYS A 390 21.35 11.11 20.80
N LEU A 391 20.64 10.36 19.96
CA LEU A 391 19.35 9.72 20.27
C LEU A 391 19.43 8.91 21.58
N LEU A 392 20.47 8.08 21.73
CA LEU A 392 20.70 7.24 22.91
C LEU A 392 20.82 8.05 24.21
N ARG A 393 21.14 9.34 24.12
CA ARG A 393 21.40 10.25 25.24
C ARG A 393 20.29 11.25 25.49
N VAL A 394 19.24 11.28 24.67
CA VAL A 394 18.13 12.24 24.85
C VAL A 394 17.36 11.90 26.13
N PRO A 395 17.24 12.84 27.09
CA PRO A 395 16.45 12.61 28.29
C PRO A 395 14.96 12.71 27.99
N HIS A 396 14.14 12.02 28.80
CA HIS A 396 12.68 11.98 28.63
C HIS A 396 12.05 13.38 28.44
N ALA A 397 12.44 14.37 29.24
CA ALA A 397 11.89 15.72 29.16
C ALA A 397 12.11 16.45 27.80
N ARG A 398 13.01 15.95 26.96
CA ARG A 398 13.30 16.48 25.62
C ARG A 398 12.85 15.54 24.50
N PHE A 399 12.26 14.40 24.83
CA PHE A 399 11.89 13.38 23.86
C PHE A 399 10.47 13.65 23.31
N GLY A 400 10.39 14.42 22.23
CA GLY A 400 9.13 14.66 21.51
C GLY A 400 8.90 13.71 20.33
N GLY A 401 7.77 13.87 19.65
CA GLY A 401 7.35 13.00 18.53
C GLY A 401 8.34 12.88 17.37
N PHE A 402 9.25 13.86 17.19
CA PHE A 402 10.34 13.79 16.22
C PHE A 402 11.26 12.56 16.42
N PHE A 403 11.51 12.19 17.68
CA PHE A 403 12.41 11.08 18.00
C PHE A 403 11.75 9.70 17.87
N TYR A 404 10.42 9.62 17.71
CA TYR A 404 9.68 8.36 17.68
C TYR A 404 10.09 7.51 16.46
N GLY A 405 10.17 8.14 15.29
CA GLY A 405 10.66 7.48 14.08
C GLY A 405 12.12 7.01 14.19
N HIS A 406 12.98 7.84 14.81
CA HIS A 406 14.39 7.49 15.04
C HIS A 406 14.53 6.28 15.97
N ALA A 407 13.81 6.28 17.10
CA ALA A 407 13.78 5.20 18.07
C ALA A 407 13.25 3.89 17.49
N TRP A 408 12.09 3.94 16.82
CA TRP A 408 11.53 2.80 16.10
C TRP A 408 12.51 2.25 15.08
N GLY A 409 13.13 3.12 14.27
CA GLY A 409 14.00 2.70 13.19
C GLY A 409 15.19 1.87 13.69
N VAL A 410 15.80 2.24 14.82
CA VAL A 410 16.89 1.47 15.44
C VAL A 410 16.43 0.07 15.87
N LEU A 411 15.26 -0.02 16.51
CA LEU A 411 14.69 -1.31 16.91
C LEU A 411 14.30 -2.17 15.71
N TYR A 412 13.64 -1.56 14.73
CA TYR A 412 13.15 -2.21 13.53
C TYR A 412 14.30 -2.74 12.68
N TRP A 413 15.36 -1.93 12.53
CA TRP A 413 16.65 -2.38 12.00
C TRP A 413 17.09 -3.61 12.78
N CYS A 414 17.40 -3.50 14.08
CA CYS A 414 17.95 -4.61 14.85
C CYS A 414 17.12 -5.90 14.80
N LEU A 415 15.79 -5.81 14.83
CA LEU A 415 14.90 -6.98 14.87
C LEU A 415 14.60 -7.56 13.48
N TYR A 416 14.40 -6.71 12.47
CA TYR A 416 13.83 -7.09 11.17
C TYR A 416 14.59 -6.58 9.95
N GLY A 417 15.72 -5.91 10.14
CA GLY A 417 16.60 -5.46 9.06
C GLY A 417 16.93 -6.56 8.06
N HIS A 418 17.05 -7.81 8.52
CA HIS A 418 17.33 -8.96 7.67
C HIS A 418 16.25 -9.29 6.63
N GLU A 419 14.97 -8.96 6.90
CA GLU A 419 13.86 -9.16 5.96
C GLU A 419 13.91 -8.15 4.81
N HIS A 420 14.58 -7.02 5.05
CA HIS A 420 14.75 -5.91 4.12
C HIS A 420 16.22 -5.73 3.68
N GLY A 421 17.03 -6.79 3.76
CA GLY A 421 18.36 -6.82 3.16
C GLY A 421 19.49 -6.12 3.94
N ALA A 422 19.26 -5.68 5.19
CA ALA A 422 20.30 -5.04 6.00
C ALA A 422 21.45 -5.99 6.40
N TRP A 423 21.14 -7.24 6.72
CA TRP A 423 22.10 -8.32 6.97
C TRP A 423 21.48 -9.69 6.68
N THR A 424 22.30 -10.72 6.59
CA THR A 424 21.81 -12.08 6.37
C THR A 424 21.28 -12.72 7.67
N LYS A 425 20.34 -13.66 7.53
CA LYS A 425 19.88 -14.51 8.66
C LYS A 425 21.01 -15.28 9.35
N LYS A 426 22.15 -15.50 8.67
CA LYS A 426 23.30 -16.21 9.23
C LYS A 426 24.13 -15.32 10.15
N ASP A 427 24.28 -14.04 9.81
CA ASP A 427 25.07 -13.09 10.61
C ASP A 427 24.30 -12.66 11.87
N ASN A 428 22.99 -12.37 11.69
CA ASN A 428 22.00 -12.05 12.73
C ASN A 428 22.49 -11.05 13.79
N THR A 429 23.30 -10.06 13.37
CA THR A 429 24.02 -9.15 14.27
C THR A 429 23.09 -8.21 15.00
N GLY A 430 22.12 -7.58 14.31
CA GLY A 430 21.13 -6.70 14.91
C GLY A 430 20.32 -7.38 16.02
N VAL A 431 19.91 -8.62 15.79
CA VAL A 431 19.14 -9.39 16.77
C VAL A 431 19.96 -9.73 18.01
N LYS A 432 21.25 -10.06 17.83
CA LYS A 432 22.16 -10.32 18.96
C LYS A 432 22.32 -9.06 19.82
N ILE A 433 22.52 -7.90 19.18
CA ILE A 433 22.56 -6.60 19.86
C ILE A 433 21.28 -6.41 20.69
N MET A 434 20.10 -6.59 20.08
CA MET A 434 18.84 -6.35 20.77
C MET A 434 18.55 -7.36 21.89
N THR A 435 19.01 -8.60 21.73
CA THR A 435 18.90 -9.64 22.76
C THR A 435 19.71 -9.27 24.00
N ASP A 436 20.99 -8.91 23.80
CA ASP A 436 21.88 -8.54 24.91
C ASP A 436 21.44 -7.22 25.57
N TRP A 437 20.97 -6.26 24.76
CA TRP A 437 20.39 -5.02 25.24
C TRP A 437 19.14 -5.25 26.09
N GLY A 438 18.20 -6.10 25.64
CA GLY A 438 16.99 -6.42 26.39
C GLY A 438 17.30 -7.10 27.73
N LEU A 439 18.28 -8.02 27.76
CA LEU A 439 18.74 -8.68 28.99
C LEU A 439 19.43 -7.71 29.96
N HIS A 440 20.09 -6.69 29.44
CA HIS A 440 20.65 -5.61 30.24
C HIS A 440 19.54 -4.73 30.85
N CYS A 441 18.56 -4.32 30.03
CA CYS A 441 17.41 -3.52 30.46
C CYS A 441 16.61 -4.19 31.59
N GLN A 442 16.47 -5.52 31.59
CA GLN A 442 15.81 -6.26 32.69
C GLN A 442 16.46 -6.07 34.07
N LYS A 443 17.74 -5.68 34.10
CA LYS A 443 18.52 -5.54 35.34
C LYS A 443 18.56 -4.10 35.84
N LEU A 444 18.13 -3.12 35.04
CA LEU A 444 18.22 -1.70 35.38
C LEU A 444 17.25 -1.32 36.50
N GLU A 445 17.76 -0.52 37.44
CA GLU A 445 17.06 -0.04 38.62
C GLU A 445 17.53 1.40 38.94
N GLY A 446 16.64 2.24 39.46
CA GLY A 446 16.96 3.65 39.76
C GLY A 446 16.74 4.61 38.57
N PRO A 447 17.18 5.88 38.67
CA PRO A 447 17.08 6.82 37.56
C PRO A 447 18.01 6.41 36.41
N CYS A 448 17.53 6.55 35.17
CA CYS A 448 18.32 6.23 33.98
C CYS A 448 19.61 7.07 33.90
N ASN A 449 20.76 6.40 33.73
CA ASN A 449 22.03 7.04 33.41
C ASN A 449 22.29 7.02 31.91
N TYR A 450 21.70 7.99 31.19
CA TYR A 450 21.73 8.04 29.73
C TYR A 450 23.11 7.89 29.09
N GLU A 451 24.17 8.43 29.69
CA GLU A 451 25.53 8.29 29.16
C GLU A 451 26.05 6.86 29.27
N GLN A 452 25.88 6.24 30.44
CA GLN A 452 26.32 4.87 30.68
C GLN A 452 25.55 3.88 29.80
N GLU A 453 24.23 4.08 29.69
CA GLU A 453 23.36 3.24 28.87
C GLU A 453 23.67 3.38 27.37
N ALA A 454 23.96 4.60 26.91
CA ALA A 454 24.40 4.81 25.53
C ALA A 454 25.74 4.13 25.23
N GLN A 455 26.72 4.24 26.13
CA GLN A 455 28.02 3.57 25.98
C GLN A 455 27.89 2.05 25.95
N PHE A 456 27.00 1.48 26.76
CA PHE A 456 26.75 0.04 26.74
C PHE A 456 26.18 -0.40 25.38
N PHE A 457 25.19 0.31 24.85
CA PHE A 457 24.62 0.01 23.53
C PHE A 457 25.64 0.20 22.40
N GLU A 458 26.44 1.27 22.42
CA GLU A 458 27.55 1.49 21.49
C GLU A 458 28.55 0.33 21.53
N GLY A 459 28.88 -0.17 22.73
CA GLY A 459 29.73 -1.34 22.90
C GLY A 459 29.15 -2.62 22.31
N LEU A 460 27.83 -2.80 22.36
CA LEU A 460 27.16 -3.94 21.73
C LEU A 460 27.24 -3.89 20.20
N ILE A 461 27.11 -2.69 19.60
CA ILE A 461 27.29 -2.51 18.15
C ILE A 461 28.68 -2.99 17.75
N THR A 462 29.73 -2.46 18.39
CA THR A 462 31.11 -2.84 18.07
C THR A 462 31.38 -4.32 18.35
N MET A 463 30.85 -4.87 19.44
CA MET A 463 31.02 -6.28 19.78
C MET A 463 30.44 -7.22 18.72
N HIS A 464 29.23 -6.94 18.23
CA HIS A 464 28.50 -7.86 17.34
C HIS A 464 28.75 -7.60 15.86
N THR A 465 29.10 -6.38 15.46
CA THR A 465 29.29 -6.00 14.05
C THR A 465 30.74 -5.71 13.68
N GLY A 466 31.60 -5.44 14.67
CA GLY A 466 32.95 -4.93 14.45
C GLY A 466 33.01 -3.46 13.98
N LYS A 467 31.87 -2.79 13.81
CA LYS A 467 31.77 -1.41 13.34
C LYS A 467 31.77 -0.41 14.49
N SER A 468 32.26 0.79 14.22
CA SER A 468 31.92 1.97 15.01
C SER A 468 30.43 2.32 14.85
N ILE A 469 29.89 3.10 15.78
CA ILE A 469 28.49 3.57 15.68
C ILE A 469 28.27 4.44 14.43
N GLU A 470 29.28 5.18 13.97
CA GLU A 470 29.22 6.01 12.76
C GLU A 470 29.14 5.17 11.48
N GLU A 471 29.96 4.13 11.37
CA GLU A 471 29.92 3.19 10.24
C GLU A 471 28.58 2.43 10.23
N TRP A 472 28.13 1.99 11.40
CA TRP A 472 26.85 1.31 11.55
C TRP A 472 25.66 2.21 11.21
N GLU A 473 25.71 3.47 11.62
CA GLU A 473 24.70 4.49 11.30
C GLU A 473 24.66 4.79 9.80
N THR A 474 25.80 4.74 9.10
CA THR A 474 25.85 4.95 7.65
C THR A 474 25.05 3.86 6.93
N ASP A 475 25.29 2.58 7.26
CA ASP A 475 24.51 1.49 6.66
C ASP A 475 23.01 1.61 7.01
N TYR A 476 22.72 1.99 8.25
CA TYR A 476 21.36 2.17 8.74
C TYR A 476 20.62 3.26 7.95
N LYS A 477 21.24 4.41 7.71
CA LYS A 477 20.64 5.52 6.93
C LYS A 477 20.34 5.08 5.50
N GLU A 478 21.29 4.44 4.83
CA GLU A 478 21.08 3.92 3.47
C GLU A 478 19.91 2.94 3.40
N TRP A 479 19.81 2.07 4.40
CA TRP A 479 18.70 1.12 4.47
C TRP A 479 17.35 1.77 4.76
N ILE A 480 17.28 2.72 5.69
CA ILE A 480 16.05 3.47 5.97
C ILE A 480 15.54 4.13 4.68
N LEU A 481 16.42 4.78 3.92
CA LEU A 481 16.06 5.41 2.64
C LEU A 481 15.54 4.38 1.63
N GLY A 482 16.06 3.15 1.66
CA GLY A 482 15.62 2.03 0.81
C GLY A 482 14.28 1.38 1.19
N LEU A 483 13.72 1.63 2.38
CA LEU A 483 12.47 0.98 2.81
C LEU A 483 11.25 1.42 1.99
N PRO A 484 10.30 0.52 1.69
CA PRO A 484 9.09 0.88 0.97
C PRO A 484 8.16 1.73 1.86
N VAL A 485 7.57 2.77 1.27
CA VAL A 485 6.53 3.60 1.92
C VAL A 485 5.17 3.14 1.41
N LYS A 486 4.26 2.77 2.32
CA LYS A 486 2.89 2.38 1.99
C LYS A 486 2.16 3.54 1.29
N GLU A 487 1.53 3.26 0.15
CA GLU A 487 0.64 4.22 -0.53
C GLU A 487 -0.71 4.28 0.20
N ILE A 488 -1.16 5.50 0.49
CA ILE A 488 -2.43 5.79 1.20
C ILE A 488 -3.63 5.94 0.25
N GLY A 489 -3.46 5.63 -1.03
CA GLY A 489 -4.52 5.71 -2.02
C GLY A 489 -4.02 5.40 -3.43
N ARG A 490 -4.95 5.26 -4.37
CA ARG A 490 -4.64 4.90 -5.77
C ARG A 490 -4.99 6.05 -6.70
N LYS A 491 -4.08 6.33 -7.65
CA LYS A 491 -4.31 7.30 -8.74
C LYS A 491 -4.80 6.54 -9.98
N ARG A 492 -6.01 6.84 -10.46
CA ARG A 492 -6.58 6.32 -11.72
C ARG A 492 -6.97 7.49 -12.62
N GLY A 493 -6.15 7.79 -13.61
CA GLY A 493 -6.36 8.92 -14.50
C GLY A 493 -6.40 10.25 -13.74
N ARG A 494 -7.58 10.88 -13.69
CA ARG A 494 -7.83 12.15 -12.97
C ARG A 494 -8.26 11.96 -11.52
N VAL A 495 -8.55 10.74 -11.09
CA VAL A 495 -9.13 10.46 -9.77
C VAL A 495 -8.06 9.89 -8.84
N PHE A 496 -8.01 10.39 -7.61
CA PHE A 496 -7.33 9.77 -6.49
C PHE A 496 -8.39 9.26 -5.51
N SER A 497 -8.31 7.99 -5.15
CA SER A 497 -9.23 7.35 -4.21
C SER A 497 -8.47 6.71 -3.05
N SER A 498 -8.92 6.95 -1.83
CA SER A 498 -8.39 6.34 -0.61
C SER A 498 -9.53 5.77 0.23
N GLU A 499 -9.55 4.44 0.39
CA GLU A 499 -10.46 3.77 1.31
C GLU A 499 -10.09 4.08 2.77
N GLU A 500 -8.78 4.09 3.08
CA GLU A 500 -8.25 4.35 4.42
C GLU A 500 -8.63 5.76 4.93
N LEU A 501 -8.52 6.77 4.06
CA LEU A 501 -8.87 8.15 4.38
C LEU A 501 -10.34 8.48 4.09
N LYS A 502 -11.12 7.53 3.55
CA LYS A 502 -12.52 7.69 3.13
C LYS A 502 -12.73 8.90 2.22
N MET A 503 -11.83 9.12 1.27
CA MET A 503 -11.88 10.26 0.35
C MET A 503 -11.70 9.86 -1.12
N GLU A 504 -12.31 10.64 -2.00
CA GLU A 504 -12.05 10.63 -3.43
C GLU A 504 -11.90 12.07 -3.90
N ILE A 505 -10.87 12.36 -4.69
CA ILE A 505 -10.66 13.67 -5.28
C ILE A 505 -10.31 13.56 -6.77
N THR A 506 -10.91 14.46 -7.55
CA THR A 506 -10.66 14.59 -8.98
C THR A 506 -9.83 15.83 -9.25
N LYS A 507 -8.67 15.68 -9.88
CA LYS A 507 -7.86 16.84 -10.30
C LYS A 507 -8.44 17.51 -11.57
N PRO A 508 -8.16 18.80 -11.80
CA PRO A 508 -8.55 19.49 -13.03
C PRO A 508 -7.99 18.82 -14.29
N ALA A 509 -8.68 19.02 -15.42
CA ALA A 509 -8.22 18.54 -16.72
C ALA A 509 -6.88 19.19 -17.10
N GLY A 510 -5.98 18.42 -17.74
CA GLY A 510 -4.64 18.90 -18.14
C GLY A 510 -3.59 18.98 -17.01
N TRP A 511 -3.98 18.81 -15.74
CA TRP A 511 -3.06 18.83 -14.61
C TRP A 511 -2.36 17.48 -14.43
N ARG A 512 -1.19 17.46 -13.77
CA ARG A 512 -0.40 16.25 -13.52
C ARG A 512 -0.31 15.97 -12.03
N TRP A 513 -0.45 14.71 -11.62
CA TRP A 513 -0.20 14.29 -10.25
C TRP A 513 1.29 14.43 -9.91
N GLN A 514 1.58 14.90 -8.70
CA GLN A 514 2.93 14.89 -8.15
C GLN A 514 3.37 13.47 -7.79
N LYS A 515 4.68 13.22 -7.85
CA LYS A 515 5.26 11.97 -7.35
C LYS A 515 5.31 12.02 -5.82
N LEU A 516 5.40 10.86 -5.18
CA LEU A 516 5.41 10.75 -3.71
C LEU A 516 6.54 11.57 -3.05
N GLY A 517 7.73 11.60 -3.65
CA GLY A 517 8.87 12.39 -3.14
C GLY A 517 8.74 13.91 -3.36
N ASP A 518 7.75 14.36 -4.14
CA ASP A 518 7.49 15.78 -4.40
C ASP A 518 6.31 16.32 -3.56
N LEU A 519 5.79 15.50 -2.63
CA LEU A 519 4.75 15.88 -1.68
C LEU A 519 5.38 16.57 -0.47
N HIS A 520 4.71 17.59 0.05
CA HIS A 520 5.09 18.17 1.34
C HIS A 520 4.67 17.27 2.51
N SER A 521 5.31 17.46 3.67
CA SER A 521 4.85 16.84 4.92
C SER A 521 3.38 17.19 5.12
N ASP A 522 2.55 16.18 5.38
CA ASP A 522 1.10 16.26 5.58
C ASP A 522 0.24 16.26 4.31
N GLU A 523 0.81 16.32 3.11
CA GLU A 523 0.02 16.16 1.89
C GLU A 523 -0.37 14.70 1.66
N VAL A 524 -1.68 14.47 1.51
CA VAL A 524 -2.21 13.17 1.08
C VAL A 524 -1.91 12.95 -0.40
N VAL A 525 -2.21 13.96 -1.22
CA VAL A 525 -1.97 13.96 -2.66
C VAL A 525 -1.87 15.40 -3.15
N SER A 526 -1.07 15.63 -4.20
CA SER A 526 -0.97 16.93 -4.85
C SER A 526 -0.94 16.83 -6.37
N SER A 527 -1.42 17.86 -7.05
CA SER A 527 -1.36 18.01 -8.51
C SER A 527 -0.93 19.41 -8.91
N ILE A 528 -0.33 19.53 -10.11
CA ILE A 528 0.16 20.79 -10.66
C ILE A 528 -0.39 21.09 -12.05
N SER A 529 -0.56 22.38 -12.36
CA SER A 529 -0.92 22.86 -13.68
C SER A 529 0.21 22.61 -14.70
N GLY A 530 -0.17 22.46 -15.97
CA GLY A 530 0.75 22.66 -17.09
C GLY A 530 0.84 24.15 -17.46
N GLY A 531 1.95 24.58 -18.06
CA GLY A 531 2.14 25.96 -18.54
C GLY A 531 3.28 26.72 -17.85
N SER A 532 3.35 28.03 -18.09
CA SER A 532 4.36 28.95 -17.51
C SER A 532 4.08 29.30 -16.05
N SER A 533 2.81 29.43 -15.68
CA SER A 533 2.31 29.64 -14.31
C SER A 533 2.10 28.28 -13.61
N LYS A 534 2.94 27.91 -12.66
CA LYS A 534 2.82 26.65 -11.91
C LYS A 534 1.90 26.84 -10.70
N LYS A 535 0.62 26.46 -10.86
CA LYS A 535 -0.36 26.35 -9.78
C LYS A 535 -0.28 24.95 -9.15
N ARG A 536 -0.49 24.84 -7.83
CA ARG A 536 -0.50 23.56 -7.09
C ARG A 536 -1.83 23.40 -6.37
N ILE A 537 -2.42 22.22 -6.45
CA ILE A 537 -3.55 21.81 -5.62
C ILE A 537 -3.08 20.69 -4.71
N SER A 538 -3.27 20.87 -3.40
CA SER A 538 -2.87 19.94 -2.37
C SER A 538 -4.05 19.55 -1.50
N THR A 539 -4.17 18.26 -1.24
CA THR A 539 -5.22 17.70 -0.38
C THR A 539 -4.62 17.26 0.94
N TYR A 540 -5.25 17.70 2.02
CA TYR A 540 -4.91 17.43 3.41
C TYR A 540 -6.06 16.71 4.10
N CYS A 541 -5.74 15.93 5.13
CA CYS A 541 -6.70 15.21 5.95
C CYS A 541 -6.31 15.35 7.43
N TRP A 542 -7.25 15.77 8.26
CA TRP A 542 -7.09 15.95 9.69
C TRP A 542 -8.19 15.21 10.45
N PRO A 543 -7.98 14.86 11.72
CA PRO A 543 -9.05 14.38 12.59
C PRO A 543 -10.07 15.49 12.89
N ASN A 544 -11.36 15.15 12.94
CA ASN A 544 -12.41 16.09 13.32
C ASN A 544 -12.67 16.04 14.84
N TRP A 545 -11.83 16.72 15.62
CA TRP A 545 -11.89 16.64 17.09
C TRP A 545 -13.19 17.17 17.72
N GLN A 546 -13.88 18.10 17.04
CA GLN A 546 -15.08 18.75 17.57
C GLN A 546 -16.39 18.13 17.06
N HIS A 547 -16.31 17.19 16.10
CA HIS A 547 -17.43 16.40 15.57
C HIS A 547 -18.68 17.17 15.07
N ALA A 548 -18.69 18.51 15.02
CA ALA A 548 -19.72 19.33 14.36
C ALA A 548 -19.27 20.79 14.20
N GLU A 549 -19.63 21.38 13.06
CA GLU A 549 -19.42 22.78 12.62
C GLU A 549 -17.97 23.26 12.48
N LEU A 550 -17.40 23.16 11.27
CA LEU A 550 -16.21 23.94 10.92
C LEU A 550 -16.55 25.43 11.00
N SER A 551 -15.98 26.09 12.00
CA SER A 551 -15.85 27.55 12.01
C SER A 551 -14.64 27.96 11.18
N GLU A 552 -14.66 29.20 10.70
CA GLU A 552 -13.52 29.81 10.01
C GLU A 552 -12.25 29.84 10.89
N GLU A 553 -12.40 30.11 12.19
CA GLU A 553 -11.30 30.11 13.16
C GLU A 553 -10.67 28.72 13.29
N TYR A 554 -11.48 27.66 13.33
CA TYR A 554 -10.98 26.30 13.42
C TYR A 554 -10.28 25.88 12.12
N ALA A 555 -10.87 26.20 10.96
CA ALA A 555 -10.25 26.04 9.66
C ALA A 555 -8.87 26.72 9.56
N ARG A 556 -8.76 27.98 9.99
CA ARG A 556 -7.47 28.70 10.08
C ARG A 556 -6.48 28.00 11.00
N SER A 557 -6.95 27.45 12.12
CA SER A 557 -6.08 26.74 13.07
C SER A 557 -5.41 25.51 12.45
N LEU A 558 -6.11 24.78 11.58
CA LEU A 558 -5.58 23.62 10.87
C LEU A 558 -4.50 24.01 9.85
N LEU A 559 -4.62 25.20 9.26
CA LEU A 559 -3.68 25.72 8.26
C LEU A 559 -2.40 26.30 8.85
N ASN A 560 -2.37 26.69 10.13
CA ASN A 560 -1.21 27.36 10.75
C ASN A 560 0.10 26.56 10.67
N ASN A 561 0.00 25.24 10.53
CA ASN A 561 1.16 24.37 10.37
C ASN A 561 1.69 24.34 8.92
N ILE A 562 0.84 24.69 7.95
CA ILE A 562 1.16 24.68 6.52
C ILE A 562 1.54 26.10 6.06
N PHE A 563 0.80 27.12 6.50
CA PHE A 563 1.01 28.52 6.16
C PHE A 563 1.11 29.38 7.41
N ARG A 564 2.09 30.30 7.43
CA ARG A 564 2.25 31.35 8.43
C ARG A 564 1.91 32.72 7.84
N ASP A 565 1.78 33.71 8.72
CA ASP A 565 1.44 35.09 8.37
C ASP A 565 0.15 35.20 7.53
N MET A 566 -0.84 34.35 7.83
CA MET A 566 -2.07 34.28 7.04
C MET A 566 -2.94 35.54 7.21
N VAL A 567 -3.21 36.21 6.10
CA VAL A 567 -4.11 37.36 6.01
C VAL A 567 -5.35 36.95 5.23
N PHE A 568 -6.52 37.20 5.80
CA PHE A 568 -7.80 36.99 5.12
C PHE A 568 -7.97 37.95 3.96
N ILE A 569 -8.44 37.44 2.82
CA ILE A 569 -8.81 38.28 1.69
C ILE A 569 -10.34 38.32 1.55
N GLU A 570 -10.95 37.17 1.28
CA GLU A 570 -12.40 37.08 1.07
C GLU A 570 -12.91 35.64 1.26
N GLU A 571 -14.21 35.51 1.51
CA GLU A 571 -14.94 34.24 1.42
C GLU A 571 -15.56 34.15 0.02
N ILE A 572 -15.23 33.09 -0.72
CA ILE A 572 -15.78 32.85 -2.07
C ILE A 572 -17.17 32.23 -1.94
N GLU A 573 -17.31 31.22 -1.10
CA GLU A 573 -18.55 30.44 -0.99
C GLU A 573 -18.64 29.75 0.37
N SER A 574 -19.81 29.84 1.01
CA SER A 574 -20.19 28.99 2.14
C SER A 574 -21.48 28.22 1.83
N LYS A 575 -21.42 26.89 1.95
CA LYS A 575 -22.57 26.00 1.73
C LYS A 575 -22.61 24.93 2.81
N GLN A 576 -23.81 24.58 3.27
CA GLN A 576 -24.03 23.31 3.97
C GLN A 576 -24.36 22.24 2.93
N MET A 577 -23.46 21.27 2.71
CA MET A 577 -23.74 20.11 1.87
C MET A 577 -23.97 18.89 2.76
N GLY A 578 -25.22 18.39 2.79
CA GLY A 578 -25.59 17.23 3.61
C GLY A 578 -25.31 17.41 5.10
N GLY A 579 -25.38 18.64 5.63
CA GLY A 579 -25.09 18.94 7.04
C GLY A 579 -23.60 19.05 7.38
N ASN A 580 -22.70 19.11 6.40
CA ASN A 580 -21.28 19.42 6.62
C ASN A 580 -20.96 20.79 5.98
N PRO A 581 -20.35 21.72 6.73
CA PRO A 581 -19.97 23.03 6.21
C PRO A 581 -18.84 22.89 5.18
N MET A 582 -19.07 23.48 4.01
CA MET A 582 -18.04 23.82 3.04
C MET A 582 -17.83 25.32 3.13
N VAL A 583 -16.62 25.72 3.52
CA VAL A 583 -16.16 27.10 3.44
C VAL A 583 -15.04 27.12 2.41
N VAL A 584 -15.19 27.98 1.40
CA VAL A 584 -14.14 28.33 0.45
C VAL A 584 -13.69 29.75 0.74
N ALA A 585 -12.47 29.91 1.26
CA ALA A 585 -11.91 31.21 1.63
C ALA A 585 -10.52 31.42 1.02
N VAL A 586 -10.19 32.67 0.75
CA VAL A 586 -8.94 33.12 0.14
C VAL A 586 -8.06 33.80 1.18
N PHE A 587 -6.79 33.44 1.17
CA PHE A 587 -5.79 33.97 2.07
C PHE A 587 -4.51 34.32 1.30
N ASP A 588 -3.80 35.31 1.81
CA ASP A 588 -2.38 35.49 1.52
C ASP A 588 -1.56 34.95 2.70
N GLY A 589 -0.46 34.24 2.43
CA GLY A 589 0.41 33.73 3.48
C GLY A 589 1.71 33.16 2.94
N LYS A 590 2.59 32.71 3.84
CA LYS A 590 3.86 32.08 3.48
C LYS A 590 3.85 30.62 3.88
N ARG A 591 4.12 29.74 2.92
CA ARG A 591 4.22 28.31 3.16
C ARG A 591 5.42 28.02 4.07
N VAL A 592 5.23 27.12 5.04
CA VAL A 592 6.32 26.56 5.83
C VAL A 592 7.07 25.56 4.95
N ILE A 593 8.34 25.84 4.66
CA ILE A 593 9.19 25.02 3.77
C ILE A 593 10.22 24.19 4.54
N GLY A 594 10.34 24.39 5.84
CA GLY A 594 11.27 23.66 6.69
C GLY A 594 11.21 24.10 8.15
N GLN A 595 12.08 23.53 8.97
CA GLN A 595 12.34 24.00 10.33
C GLN A 595 13.72 24.66 10.36
N GLY A 596 13.75 25.95 10.68
CA GLY A 596 14.97 26.71 10.90
C GLY A 596 15.58 26.47 12.29
N ALA A 597 16.65 27.20 12.61
CA ALA A 597 17.29 27.11 13.91
C ALA A 597 16.29 27.44 15.04
N ASN A 598 16.31 26.65 16.12
CA ASN A 598 15.44 26.78 17.30
C ASN A 598 13.94 26.44 17.09
N ASN A 599 13.59 25.55 16.16
CA ASN A 599 12.20 25.18 15.84
C ASN A 599 11.35 26.34 15.28
N GLU A 600 11.96 27.43 14.82
CA GLU A 600 11.23 28.45 14.07
C GLU A 600 10.95 27.94 12.64
N PRO A 601 9.71 28.00 12.14
CA PRO A 601 9.39 27.54 10.80
C PRO A 601 10.09 28.42 9.74
N GLU A 602 10.79 27.79 8.81
CA GLU A 602 11.34 28.47 7.65
C GLU A 602 10.21 28.76 6.65
N LEU A 603 10.11 30.02 6.21
CA LEU A 603 9.00 30.51 5.40
C LEU A 603 9.44 30.76 3.96
N GLY A 604 8.66 30.24 3.02
CA GLY A 604 8.84 30.50 1.59
C GLY A 604 8.38 31.90 1.17
N SER A 605 8.26 32.10 -0.14
CA SER A 605 7.69 33.33 -0.68
C SER A 605 6.21 33.46 -0.31
N GLN A 606 5.71 34.71 -0.32
CA GLN A 606 4.28 34.95 -0.16
C GLN A 606 3.52 34.33 -1.33
N LYS A 607 2.46 33.59 -1.01
CA LYS A 607 1.55 32.94 -1.94
C LYS A 607 0.13 33.37 -1.64
N ARG A 608 -0.71 33.37 -2.67
CA ARG A 608 -2.16 33.44 -2.51
C ARG A 608 -2.75 32.05 -2.65
N PHE A 609 -3.63 31.70 -1.74
CA PHE A 609 -4.25 30.39 -1.77
C PHE A 609 -5.73 30.44 -1.43
N ALA A 610 -6.50 29.59 -2.11
CA ALA A 610 -7.88 29.28 -1.78
C ALA A 610 -7.90 27.94 -1.06
N ILE A 611 -8.71 27.83 -0.01
CA ILE A 611 -8.96 26.56 0.67
C ILE A 611 -10.44 26.23 0.65
N GLY A 612 -10.76 25.00 0.23
CA GLY A 612 -12.07 24.39 0.44
C GLY A 612 -11.98 23.32 1.53
N PHE A 613 -12.78 23.47 2.59
CA PHE A 613 -12.91 22.45 3.62
C PHE A 613 -14.13 21.57 3.39
N PHE A 614 -13.98 20.28 3.69
CA PHE A 614 -15.08 19.33 3.78
C PHE A 614 -14.96 18.58 5.10
N GLY A 615 -15.95 18.68 5.97
CA GLY A 615 -16.02 17.91 7.22
C GLY A 615 -16.78 16.61 7.02
N SER A 616 -16.36 15.56 7.71
CA SER A 616 -17.17 14.40 8.08
C SER A 616 -17.16 14.31 9.61
N PRO A 617 -18.04 13.52 10.26
CA PRO A 617 -17.98 13.36 11.70
C PRO A 617 -16.58 12.98 12.21
N ASP A 618 -15.81 12.14 11.51
CA ASP A 618 -14.51 11.64 11.98
C ASP A 618 -13.29 12.43 11.44
N LYS A 619 -13.38 12.95 10.22
CA LYS A 619 -12.26 13.60 9.50
C LYS A 619 -12.64 14.94 8.90
N ILE A 620 -11.67 15.84 8.81
CA ILE A 620 -11.73 17.10 8.06
C ILE A 620 -10.77 17.00 6.89
N TYR A 621 -11.24 17.38 5.72
CA TYR A 621 -10.48 17.38 4.48
C TYR A 621 -10.29 18.83 4.03
N GLY A 622 -9.06 19.18 3.64
CA GLY A 622 -8.73 20.50 3.11
C GLY A 622 -8.14 20.41 1.73
N ASN A 623 -8.73 21.09 0.77
CA ASN A 623 -8.19 21.23 -0.58
C ASN A 623 -7.66 22.64 -0.76
N VAL A 624 -6.35 22.77 -0.89
CA VAL A 624 -5.65 24.05 -1.02
C VAL A 624 -5.19 24.22 -2.45
N LEU A 625 -5.71 25.23 -3.14
CA LEU A 625 -5.17 25.73 -4.39
C LEU A 625 -4.23 26.89 -4.07
N GLU A 626 -2.95 26.77 -4.42
CA GLU A 626 -1.95 27.82 -4.23
C GLU A 626 -1.29 28.24 -5.54
N CYS A 627 -1.00 29.54 -5.64
CA CYS A 627 -0.29 30.17 -6.75
C CYS A 627 0.35 31.50 -6.31
N ASP A 628 1.06 32.15 -7.21
CA ASP A 628 1.51 33.52 -7.00
C ASP A 628 0.32 34.49 -7.02
N ALA A 629 0.39 35.55 -6.21
CA ALA A 629 -0.77 36.41 -5.93
C ALA A 629 -1.31 37.13 -7.17
N ASP A 630 -0.44 37.42 -8.14
CA ASP A 630 -0.75 38.01 -9.44
C ASP A 630 -1.36 37.01 -10.45
N GLU A 631 -1.31 35.71 -10.16
CA GLU A 631 -1.84 34.64 -11.01
C GLU A 631 -3.14 34.01 -10.45
N PHE A 632 -3.74 34.60 -9.41
CA PHE A 632 -4.82 33.97 -8.65
C PHE A 632 -6.19 33.98 -9.34
N GLU A 633 -6.53 35.07 -10.05
CA GLU A 633 -7.72 35.12 -10.92
C GLU A 633 -7.68 33.99 -11.98
#